data_AF-A0A2R7SSE6-F1
#
_entry.id   AF-A0A2R7SSE6-F1
#
_cell.length_a   1.000
_cell.length_b   1.000
_cell.length_c   1.000
_cell.angle_alpha   90.00
_cell.angle_beta   90.00
_cell.angle_gamma   90.00
#
_symmetry.space_group_name_H-M   'P 1'
#
loop_
_entity.id
_entity.type
_entity.pdbx_description
1 polymer ?
#
loop_
_entity_poly.entity_id
_entity_poly.type
_entity_poly.pdbx_seq_one_letter_code
_entity_poly.pdbx_strand_id
1 'polypeptide(L)'
;MSSDIKESRPAPGRTQRGAATRTARPSLPPADVQAPTSKLAITFPESLPVSARRDEITQAIAEHQVVIVCGETGSGKTTQLPK
;
A
#
# COMPACT_ATOMS: atom_id res chain seq x y z
N MET A 1 63.77 7.00 -22.52
CA MET A 1 64.12 5.93 -21.57
C MET A 1 64.02 6.55 -20.19
N SER A 2 62.80 6.83 -19.75
CA SER A 2 61.98 5.95 -18.89
C SER A 2 62.47 6.02 -17.45
N SER A 3 61.96 7.01 -16.72
CA SER A 3 62.07 7.07 -15.27
C SER A 3 60.68 6.93 -14.68
N ASP A 4 60.48 5.78 -14.03
CA ASP A 4 59.34 5.40 -13.23
C ASP A 4 58.92 6.46 -12.20
N ILE A 5 57.67 6.90 -12.29
CA ILE A 5 56.97 7.57 -11.19
C ILE A 5 55.81 6.64 -10.79
N LYS A 6 56.04 5.91 -9.70
CA LYS A 6 55.09 4.98 -9.10
C LYS A 6 54.09 5.80 -8.28
N GLU A 7 53.06 6.33 -8.94
CA GLU A 7 51.94 7.05 -8.32
C GLU A 7 51.15 6.09 -7.40
N SER A 8 51.56 5.97 -6.14
CA SER A 8 50.87 5.20 -5.11
C SER A 8 49.57 5.91 -4.72
N ARG A 9 48.44 5.46 -5.27
CA ARG A 9 47.11 5.92 -4.85
C ARG A 9 46.84 5.48 -3.40
N PRO A 10 46.53 6.38 -2.46
CA PRO A 10 46.04 5.96 -1.15
C PRO A 10 44.59 5.50 -1.27
N ALA A 11 44.29 4.33 -0.70
CA ALA A 11 42.93 3.82 -0.57
C ALA A 11 42.11 4.75 0.35
N PRO A 12 40.84 5.08 0.02
CA PRO A 12 40.00 5.80 0.97
C PRO A 12 39.70 4.88 2.16
N GLY A 13 40.19 5.31 3.33
CA GLY A 13 39.94 4.67 4.61
C GLY A 13 38.45 4.46 4.83
N ARG A 14 38.07 3.20 5.04
CA ARG A 14 36.73 2.80 5.45
C ARG A 14 36.50 3.30 6.87
N THR A 15 35.99 4.52 7.00
CA THR A 15 35.55 5.08 8.28
C THR A 15 34.42 4.22 8.83
N GLN A 16 34.75 3.38 9.81
CA GLN A 16 33.77 2.66 10.61
C GLN A 16 33.00 3.70 11.42
N ARG A 17 31.85 4.14 10.89
CA ARG A 17 30.88 4.95 11.64
C ARG A 17 30.26 4.06 12.72
N GLY A 18 30.31 4.57 13.93
CA GLY A 18 30.10 3.85 15.18
C GLY A 18 28.82 3.02 15.27
N ALA A 19 28.93 1.94 16.04
CA ALA A 19 27.83 1.15 16.53
C ALA A 19 26.91 2.03 17.38
N ALA A 20 25.84 2.55 16.77
CA ALA A 20 24.73 3.09 17.51
C ALA A 20 24.01 1.93 18.20
N THR A 21 24.17 1.85 19.52
CA THR A 21 23.51 0.90 20.40
C THR A 21 21.99 1.03 20.21
N ARG A 22 21.39 0.08 19.49
CA ARG A 22 19.92 -0.05 19.38
C ARG A 22 19.40 -0.49 20.74
N THR A 23 18.92 0.44 21.56
CA THR A 23 18.16 0.11 22.77
C THR A 23 16.94 -0.71 22.35
N ALA A 24 16.86 -1.95 22.83
CA ALA A 24 15.82 -2.91 22.48
C ALA A 24 14.44 -2.36 22.87
N ARG A 25 13.47 -2.48 21.96
CA ARG A 25 12.05 -2.24 22.26
C ARG A 25 11.56 -3.35 23.21
N PRO A 26 10.86 -3.04 24.32
CA PRO A 26 10.28 -4.07 25.15
C PRO A 26 9.22 -4.84 24.35
N SER A 27 9.34 -6.17 24.28
CA SER A 27 8.35 -7.05 23.66
C SER A 27 7.15 -7.18 24.60
N LEU A 28 6.01 -6.63 24.19
CA LEU A 28 4.73 -6.87 24.86
C LEU A 28 4.38 -8.36 24.72
N PRO A 29 3.80 -9.00 25.76
CA PRO A 29 3.35 -10.39 25.67
C PRO A 29 2.24 -10.52 24.60
N PRO A 30 2.10 -11.69 23.96
CA PRO A 30 1.01 -11.94 23.04
C PRO A 30 -0.28 -12.02 23.88
N ALA A 31 -0.98 -10.89 24.01
CA ALA A 31 -2.37 -10.93 24.38
C ALA A 31 -3.10 -11.61 23.22
N ASP A 32 -3.77 -12.72 23.49
CA ASP A 32 -4.79 -13.30 22.61
C ASP A 32 -5.92 -12.26 22.46
N VAL A 33 -5.69 -11.25 21.62
CA VAL A 33 -6.69 -10.27 21.23
C VAL A 33 -7.53 -10.92 20.14
N GLN A 34 -8.37 -11.87 20.54
CA GLN A 34 -9.38 -12.40 19.64
C GLN A 34 -10.56 -11.42 19.63
N ALA A 35 -10.37 -10.34 18.88
CA ALA A 35 -11.41 -9.36 18.61
C ALA A 35 -12.56 -10.06 17.86
N PRO A 36 -13.83 -9.83 18.23
CA PRO A 36 -14.95 -10.39 17.48
C PRO A 36 -14.94 -9.80 16.07
N THR A 37 -14.57 -10.61 15.08
CA THR A 37 -14.71 -10.26 13.66
C THR A 37 -16.18 -10.37 13.27
N SER A 38 -17.04 -9.54 13.86
CA SER A 38 -18.39 -9.38 13.34
C SER A 38 -18.23 -8.82 11.93
N LYS A 39 -18.51 -9.64 10.92
CA LYS A 39 -18.57 -9.20 9.52
C LYS A 39 -19.49 -7.99 9.46
N LEU A 40 -18.92 -6.80 9.28
CA LEU A 40 -19.67 -5.59 9.06
C LEU A 40 -20.41 -5.77 7.73
N ALA A 41 -21.73 -5.90 7.77
CA ALA A 41 -22.54 -6.03 6.57
C ALA A 41 -22.60 -4.67 5.85
N ILE A 42 -21.98 -4.58 4.67
CA ILE A 42 -22.01 -3.37 3.85
C ILE A 42 -23.28 -3.41 2.99
N THR A 43 -24.23 -2.54 3.31
CA THR A 43 -25.49 -2.41 2.56
C THR A 43 -25.39 -1.28 1.54
N PHE A 44 -25.87 -1.54 0.33
CA PHE A 44 -25.89 -0.59 -0.78
C PHE A 44 -27.35 -0.24 -1.11
N PRO A 45 -27.74 1.04 -1.04
CA PRO A 45 -29.10 1.43 -1.35
C PRO A 45 -29.35 1.31 -2.86
N GLU A 46 -30.34 0.49 -3.23
CA GLU A 46 -30.80 0.24 -4.62
C GLU A 46 -31.29 1.52 -5.33
N SER A 47 -31.63 2.58 -4.59
CA SER A 47 -32.15 3.84 -5.13
C SER A 47 -31.11 4.67 -5.90
N LEU A 48 -29.82 4.38 -5.72
CA LEU A 48 -28.76 5.08 -6.44
C LEU A 48 -28.45 4.37 -7.78
N PRO A 49 -28.38 5.11 -8.90
CA PRO A 49 -28.12 4.53 -10.22
C PRO A 49 -26.86 3.64 -10.31
N VAL A 50 -25.83 3.93 -9.50
CA VAL A 50 -24.59 3.14 -9.43
C VAL A 50 -24.79 1.82 -8.66
N SER A 51 -25.62 1.81 -7.61
CA SER A 51 -25.92 0.58 -6.86
C SER A 51 -26.75 -0.39 -7.70
N ALA A 52 -27.71 0.14 -8.48
CA ALA A 52 -28.55 -0.67 -9.37
C ALA A 52 -27.76 -1.39 -10.47
N ARG A 53 -26.61 -0.84 -10.90
CA ARG A 53 -25.71 -1.44 -11.91
C ARG A 53 -24.49 -2.13 -11.29
N ARG A 54 -24.59 -2.53 -10.02
CA ARG A 54 -23.49 -3.17 -9.29
C ARG A 54 -22.96 -4.42 -9.97
N ASP A 55 -23.86 -5.26 -10.46
CA ASP A 55 -23.47 -6.55 -11.04
C ASP A 55 -22.65 -6.35 -12.32
N GLU A 56 -23.08 -5.41 -13.17
CA GLU A 56 -22.33 -4.99 -14.37
C GLU A 56 -20.95 -4.43 -14.02
N ILE A 57 -20.86 -3.59 -12.99
CA ILE A 57 -19.58 -3.02 -12.53
C ILE A 57 -18.67 -4.13 -11.98
N THR A 58 -19.23 -5.08 -11.25
CA THR A 58 -18.48 -6.20 -10.66
C THR A 58 -17.93 -7.12 -11.74
N GLN A 59 -18.73 -7.43 -12.76
CA GLN A 59 -18.28 -8.18 -13.92
C GLN A 59 -17.16 -7.44 -14.66
N ALA A 60 -17.34 -6.14 -14.93
CA ALA A 60 -16.35 -5.32 -15.61
C ALA A 60 -15.01 -5.27 -14.85
N ILE A 61 -15.04 -5.17 -13.51
CA ILE A 61 -13.84 -5.18 -12.67
C ILE A 61 -13.14 -6.54 -12.72
N ALA A 62 -13.89 -7.65 -12.77
CA ALA A 62 -13.32 -8.99 -12.85
C ALA A 62 -12.62 -9.24 -14.20
N GLU A 63 -13.19 -8.71 -15.29
CA GLU A 63 -12.68 -8.90 -16.65
C GLU A 63 -11.61 -7.88 -17.06
N HIS A 64 -11.60 -6.70 -16.43
CA HIS A 64 -10.75 -5.59 -16.85
C HIS A 64 -9.98 -4.98 -15.69
N GLN A 65 -8.66 -4.87 -15.86
CA GLN A 65 -7.80 -4.22 -14.86
C GLN A 65 -8.12 -2.73 -14.65
N VAL A 66 -8.68 -2.07 -15.65
CA VAL A 66 -9.07 -0.66 -15.58
C VAL A 66 -10.49 -0.52 -16.12
N VAL A 67 -11.39 0.02 -15.29
CA VAL A 67 -12.80 0.28 -15.62
C VAL A 67 -13.09 1.77 -15.41
N ILE A 68 -13.74 2.40 -16.39
CA ILE A 68 -14.19 3.80 -16.29
C ILE A 68 -15.69 3.80 -16.05
N VAL A 69 -16.12 4.37 -14.92
CA VAL A 69 -17.55 4.52 -14.59
C VAL A 69 -17.97 5.98 -14.78
N CYS A 70 -18.76 6.24 -15.82
CA CYS A 70 -19.30 7.56 -16.12
C CYS A 70 -20.72 7.73 -15.54
N GLY A 71 -21.07 8.95 -15.13
CA GLY A 71 -22.45 9.30 -14.78
C GLY A 71 -22.57 10.73 -14.26
N GLU A 72 -23.79 11.20 -14.06
CA GLU A 72 -24.06 12.54 -13.55
C GLU A 72 -23.63 12.71 -12.08
N THR A 73 -23.48 13.96 -11.63
CA THR A 73 -23.25 14.29 -10.22
C THR A 73 -24.42 13.77 -9.38
N GLY A 74 -24.14 13.18 -8.21
CA GLY A 74 -25.19 12.62 -7.34
C GLY A 74 -25.57 11.15 -7.62
N SER A 75 -25.08 10.54 -8.69
CA SER A 75 -25.30 9.11 -9.00
C SER A 75 -24.67 8.12 -7.98
N GLY A 76 -23.85 8.59 -7.05
CA GLY A 76 -23.24 7.76 -6.01
C GLY A 76 -21.90 7.15 -6.37
N LYS A 77 -21.27 7.50 -7.52
CA LYS A 77 -19.96 6.95 -7.94
C LYS A 77 -18.91 7.03 -6.81
N THR A 78 -18.69 8.22 -6.28
CA THR A 78 -17.68 8.44 -5.23
C THR A 78 -18.08 7.85 -3.86
N THR A 79 -19.35 7.60 -3.61
CA THR A 79 -19.84 7.13 -2.29
C THR A 79 -20.12 5.63 -2.22
N GLN A 80 -20.33 4.96 -3.36
CA GLN A 80 -20.68 3.54 -3.43
C GLN A 80 -19.58 2.66 -4.03
N LEU A 81 -18.67 3.20 -4.86
CA LEU A 81 -17.57 2.41 -5.44
C LEU A 81 -16.41 2.12 -4.46
N PRO A 82 -16.04 3.01 -3.51
CA PRO A 82 -14.95 2.71 -2.57
C PRO A 82 -15.32 1.74 -1.43
N LYS A 83 -16.58 1.30 -1.36
CA LYS A 83 -17.12 0.43 -0.31
C LYS A 83 -17.03 -1.03 -0.71
#